data_AF-A0A7X0FTW7-F1
#
_entry.id   AF-A0A7X0FTW7-F1
#
_cell.length_a   1.000
_cell.length_b   1.000
_cell.length_c   1.000
_cell.angle_alpha   90.00
_cell.angle_beta   90.00
_cell.angle_gamma   90.00
#
_symmetry.space_group_name_H-M   'P 1'
#
loop_
_entity.id
_entity.type
_entity.pdbx_description
1 polymer ?
#
loop_
_entity_poly.entity_id
_entity_poly.type
_entity_poly.pdbx_seq_one_letter_code
_entity_poly.pdbx_strand_id
1 'polypeptide(L)'
;MTHSKALIPEDSEGRLAALRAEFPAWTIECADTSPLYRAVRSSGEGERLGAGSYSALRRLLYEADTADCERALLALSKELRARGASAIRHSASIVTRTRTGTARTVGASRRRFIWDSGLDLGPLDAVDEVAVKIVRLLGLGLHPQLAALARRMGVRGYRVDIGAPEITVTADGGGTPRAVRITCEARPTDEDRDWFWTHWGDPIAEAMDITGAEVVLVGLLTARR
;
A
#
# COMPACT_ATOMS: atom_id res chain seq x y z
N MET A 1 29.59 -34.23 42.08
CA MET A 1 28.73 -33.74 40.99
C MET A 1 27.94 -32.55 41.51
N THR A 2 28.48 -31.35 41.31
CA THR A 2 27.88 -30.12 41.84
C THR A 2 26.97 -29.55 40.76
N HIS A 3 25.66 -29.61 40.97
CA HIS A 3 24.68 -28.92 40.13
C HIS A 3 24.88 -27.41 40.30
N SER A 4 25.66 -26.80 39.40
CA SER A 4 25.73 -25.36 39.25
C SER A 4 24.40 -24.89 38.66
N LYS A 5 23.47 -24.53 39.55
CA LYS A 5 22.21 -23.87 39.19
C LYS A 5 22.62 -22.50 38.61
N ALA A 6 22.52 -22.36 37.29
CA ALA A 6 22.75 -21.07 36.65
C ALA A 6 21.83 -20.05 37.32
N LEU A 7 22.42 -19.11 38.06
CA LEU A 7 21.67 -18.00 38.65
C LEU A 7 21.07 -17.21 37.49
N ILE A 8 19.76 -17.33 37.30
CA ILE A 8 19.01 -16.42 36.44
C ILE A 8 19.11 -15.05 37.13
N PRO A 9 19.75 -14.02 36.54
CA PRO A 9 19.93 -12.74 37.20
C PRO A 9 18.57 -12.10 37.51
N GLU A 10 18.41 -11.45 38.66
CA GLU A 10 17.13 -10.90 39.17
C GLU A 10 16.43 -9.88 38.23
N ASP A 11 17.13 -9.37 37.21
CA ASP A 11 16.62 -8.45 36.17
C ASP A 11 16.19 -9.17 34.86
N SER A 12 16.10 -10.50 34.87
CA SER A 12 15.81 -11.28 33.65
C SER A 12 14.38 -11.12 33.14
N GLU A 13 13.39 -11.11 34.05
CA GLU A 13 11.98 -11.04 33.65
C GLU A 13 11.61 -9.65 33.10
N GLY A 14 12.14 -8.57 33.69
CA GLY A 14 11.92 -7.21 33.18
C GLY A 14 12.48 -7.03 31.77
N ARG A 15 13.67 -7.58 31.50
CA ARG A 15 14.27 -7.60 30.16
C ARG A 15 13.45 -8.44 29.17
N LEU A 16 13.01 -9.63 29.58
CA LEU A 16 12.17 -10.49 28.73
C LEU A 16 10.83 -9.83 28.41
N ALA A 17 10.20 -9.18 29.38
CA ALA A 17 8.97 -8.41 29.16
C ALA A 17 9.18 -7.30 28.14
N ALA A 18 10.31 -6.58 28.21
CA ALA A 18 10.67 -5.57 27.21
C ALA A 18 10.82 -6.17 25.79
N LEU A 19 11.44 -7.35 25.65
CA LEU A 19 11.51 -8.04 24.35
C LEU A 19 10.16 -8.50 23.84
N ARG A 20 9.29 -9.04 24.69
CA ARG A 20 7.94 -9.46 24.29
C ARG A 20 7.10 -8.28 23.83
N ALA A 21 7.25 -7.12 24.49
CA ALA A 21 6.61 -5.89 24.08
C ALA A 21 7.17 -5.34 22.75
N GLU A 22 8.49 -5.48 22.53
CA GLU A 22 9.15 -5.04 21.29
C GLU A 22 8.85 -5.96 20.10
N PHE A 23 8.71 -7.28 20.35
CA PHE A 23 8.52 -8.32 19.34
C PHE A 23 7.26 -9.16 19.62
N PRO A 24 6.05 -8.59 19.53
CA PRO A 24 4.81 -9.26 19.93
C PRO A 24 4.45 -10.49 19.08
N ALA A 25 5.08 -10.66 17.91
CA ALA A 25 4.92 -11.83 17.05
C ALA A 25 5.71 -13.06 17.55
N TRP A 26 6.49 -12.92 18.62
CA TRP A 26 7.36 -13.96 19.15
C TRP A 26 6.97 -14.31 20.59
N THR A 27 6.85 -15.61 20.85
CA THR A 27 6.80 -16.15 22.20
C THR A 27 8.23 -16.30 22.70
N ILE A 28 8.61 -15.51 23.70
CA ILE A 28 9.99 -15.44 24.21
C ILE A 28 10.05 -16.00 25.62
N GLU A 29 10.95 -16.96 25.84
CA GLU A 29 11.14 -17.65 27.11
C GLU A 29 12.62 -17.80 27.48
N CYS A 30 12.87 -17.99 28.77
CA CYS A 30 14.18 -18.37 29.30
C CYS A 30 14.10 -19.84 29.71
N ALA A 31 15.07 -20.65 29.27
CA ALA A 31 15.13 -22.07 29.54
C ALA A 31 16.36 -22.40 30.39
N ASP A 32 16.24 -23.37 31.29
CA ASP A 32 17.37 -23.83 32.13
C ASP A 32 18.46 -24.58 31.33
N THR A 33 18.25 -24.78 30.03
CA THR A 33 19.15 -25.52 29.14
C THR A 33 19.55 -24.67 27.94
N SER A 34 20.82 -24.77 27.53
CA SER A 34 21.33 -24.03 26.37
C SER A 34 20.51 -24.34 25.10
N PRO A 35 20.12 -23.33 24.29
CA PRO A 35 20.33 -21.90 24.54
C PRO A 35 19.39 -21.36 25.64
N LEU A 36 19.97 -20.51 26.51
CA LEU A 36 19.34 -19.94 27.70
C LEU A 36 18.11 -19.09 27.36
N TYR A 37 18.16 -18.35 26.25
CA TYR A 37 17.05 -17.54 25.75
C TYR A 37 16.52 -18.13 24.46
N ARG A 38 15.19 -18.28 24.35
CA ARG A 38 14.53 -18.86 23.19
C ARG A 38 13.37 -17.98 22.74
N ALA A 39 13.17 -17.91 21.43
CA ALA A 39 12.00 -17.28 20.83
C ALA A 39 11.40 -18.21 19.79
N VAL A 40 10.08 -18.38 19.86
CA VAL A 40 9.29 -19.15 18.88
C VAL A 40 8.30 -18.22 18.24
N ARG A 41 8.24 -18.21 16.91
CA ARG A 41 7.29 -17.38 16.18
C ARG A 41 5.86 -17.87 16.41
N SER A 42 4.95 -16.94 16.75
CA SER A 42 3.56 -17.27 17.09
C SER A 42 2.69 -17.62 15.87
N SER A 43 3.13 -17.28 14.65
CA SER A 43 2.43 -17.59 13.39
C SER A 43 3.35 -18.25 12.36
N GLY A 44 2.92 -19.41 11.84
CA GLY A 44 3.67 -20.18 10.82
C GLY A 44 4.72 -21.14 11.39
N GLU A 45 5.36 -21.90 10.49
CA GLU A 45 6.25 -23.07 10.71
C GLU A 45 7.34 -22.90 11.79
N GLY A 46 6.97 -22.86 13.07
CA GLY A 46 7.83 -23.14 14.22
C GLY A 46 9.23 -22.52 14.22
N GLU A 47 9.42 -21.33 13.63
CA GLU A 47 10.73 -20.69 13.54
C GLU A 47 11.24 -20.47 14.97
N ARG A 48 12.41 -21.04 15.25
CA ARG A 48 13.01 -21.09 16.59
C ARG A 48 14.34 -20.36 16.55
N LEU A 49 14.44 -19.32 17.36
CA LEU A 49 15.68 -18.62 17.63
C LEU A 49 16.15 -18.97 19.03
N GLY A 50 17.46 -19.10 19.19
CA GLY A 50 18.07 -19.42 20.47
C GLY A 50 19.38 -18.67 20.65
N ALA A 51 19.59 -18.10 21.82
CA ALA A 51 20.83 -17.41 22.16
C ALA A 51 21.27 -17.66 23.60
N GLY A 52 22.58 -17.58 23.83
CA GLY A 52 23.16 -17.66 25.18
C GLY A 52 22.99 -16.38 26.01
N SER A 53 22.57 -15.27 25.40
CA SER A 53 22.38 -13.98 26.07
C SER A 53 21.20 -13.19 25.53
N TYR A 54 20.67 -12.29 26.35
CA TYR A 54 19.61 -11.35 26.00
C TYR A 54 19.93 -10.52 24.77
N SER A 55 21.13 -9.90 24.72
CA SER A 55 21.55 -9.03 23.62
C SER A 55 21.70 -9.80 22.32
N ALA A 56 22.18 -11.05 22.39
CA ALA A 56 22.28 -11.92 21.22
C ALA A 56 20.88 -12.32 20.71
N LEU A 57 19.93 -12.66 21.60
CA LEU A 57 18.56 -12.94 21.16
C LEU A 57 17.90 -11.71 20.54
N ARG A 58 18.03 -10.53 21.15
CA ARG A 58 17.50 -9.27 20.61
C ARG A 58 18.01 -9.00 19.20
N ARG A 59 19.32 -9.20 18.97
CA ARG A 59 19.93 -9.05 17.64
C ARG A 59 19.32 -10.03 16.63
N LEU A 60 19.19 -11.32 16.98
CA LEU A 60 18.57 -12.32 16.11
C LEU A 60 17.12 -11.97 15.76
N LEU A 61 16.34 -11.44 16.72
CA LEU A 61 14.97 -11.00 16.49
C LEU A 61 14.91 -9.82 15.50
N TYR A 62 15.83 -8.86 15.61
CA TYR A 62 15.94 -7.77 14.62
C TYR A 62 16.36 -8.26 13.24
N GLU A 63 17.30 -9.19 13.17
CA GLU A 63 17.73 -9.81 11.90
C GLU A 63 16.54 -10.55 11.25
N ALA A 64 15.73 -11.26 12.03
CA ALA A 64 14.53 -11.94 11.54
C ALA A 64 13.44 -10.96 11.08
N ASP A 65 13.17 -9.88 11.81
CA ASP A 65 12.22 -8.83 11.38
C ASP A 65 12.71 -8.12 10.10
N THR A 66 14.02 -7.88 9.99
CA THR A 66 14.63 -7.30 8.78
C THR A 66 14.43 -8.22 7.59
N ALA A 67 14.70 -9.53 7.73
CA ALA A 67 14.50 -10.50 6.68
C ALA A 67 13.02 -10.61 6.24
N ASP A 68 12.08 -10.51 7.20
CA ASP A 68 10.64 -10.43 6.88
C ASP A 68 10.29 -9.18 6.09
N CYS A 69 10.79 -8.02 6.53
CA CYS A 69 10.58 -6.74 5.84
C CYS A 69 11.12 -6.80 4.41
N GLU A 70 12.32 -7.35 4.20
CA GLU A 70 12.91 -7.50 2.87
C GLU A 70 12.09 -8.44 1.96
N ARG A 71 11.61 -9.57 2.49
CA ARG A 71 10.74 -10.50 1.76
C ARG A 71 9.41 -9.84 1.38
N ALA A 72 8.81 -9.12 2.32
CA ALA A 72 7.54 -8.43 2.11
C ALA A 72 7.68 -7.28 1.10
N LEU A 73 8.77 -6.49 1.17
CA LEU A 73 9.06 -5.45 0.16
C LEU A 73 9.33 -6.05 -1.22
N LEU A 74 9.99 -7.21 -1.30
CA LEU A 74 10.15 -7.90 -2.58
C LEU A 74 8.79 -8.33 -3.16
N ALA A 75 7.91 -8.90 -2.35
CA ALA A 75 6.56 -9.27 -2.76
C ALA A 75 5.75 -8.05 -3.21
N LEU A 76 5.74 -6.99 -2.39
CA LEU A 76 5.06 -5.73 -2.70
C LEU A 76 5.58 -5.11 -4.00
N SER A 77 6.90 -5.10 -4.20
CA SER A 77 7.52 -4.59 -5.42
C SER A 77 7.05 -5.34 -6.67
N LYS A 78 6.82 -6.66 -6.59
CA LYS A 78 6.25 -7.44 -7.69
C LYS A 78 4.78 -7.06 -7.95
N GLU A 79 3.97 -6.97 -6.89
CA GLU A 79 2.57 -6.59 -6.99
C GLU A 79 2.37 -5.18 -7.56
N LEU A 80 3.21 -4.22 -7.17
CA LEU A 80 3.19 -2.86 -7.71
C LEU A 80 3.48 -2.85 -9.21
N ARG A 81 4.50 -3.58 -9.67
CA ARG A 81 4.81 -3.69 -11.09
C ARG A 81 3.69 -4.37 -11.89
N ALA A 82 3.07 -5.41 -11.33
CA ALA A 82 1.92 -6.08 -11.95
C ALA A 82 0.73 -5.12 -12.15
N ARG A 83 0.61 -4.07 -11.32
CA ARG A 83 -0.41 -3.01 -11.43
C ARG A 83 0.07 -1.77 -12.19
N GLY A 84 1.18 -1.88 -12.93
CA GLY A 84 1.68 -0.79 -13.80
C GLY A 84 2.45 0.31 -13.08
N ALA A 85 2.73 0.17 -11.78
CA ALA A 85 3.57 1.12 -11.06
C ALA A 85 5.06 0.87 -11.32
N SER A 86 5.84 1.94 -11.50
CA SER A 86 7.30 1.84 -11.43
C SER A 86 7.69 1.53 -9.98
N ALA A 87 8.44 0.46 -9.76
CA ALA A 87 8.94 0.10 -8.43
C ALA A 87 10.40 -0.32 -8.55
N ILE A 88 11.29 0.41 -7.89
CA ILE A 88 12.72 0.11 -7.80
C ILE A 88 13.04 -0.20 -6.35
N ARG A 89 13.60 -1.37 -6.08
CA ARG A 89 13.96 -1.78 -4.72
C ARG A 89 15.34 -1.21 -4.37
N HIS A 90 15.45 -0.56 -3.23
CA HIS A 90 16.69 -0.11 -2.61
C HIS A 90 16.77 -0.66 -1.19
N SER A 91 17.56 -1.71 -0.96
CA SER A 91 17.72 -2.40 0.33
C SER A 91 16.39 -2.57 1.09
N ALA A 92 16.13 -1.68 2.06
CA ALA A 92 14.99 -1.67 2.98
C ALA A 92 13.81 -0.80 2.52
N SER A 93 13.77 -0.37 1.25
CA SER A 93 12.67 0.41 0.71
C SER A 93 12.39 0.14 -0.77
N ILE A 94 11.23 0.61 -1.22
CA ILE A 94 10.82 0.67 -2.62
C ILE A 94 10.68 2.14 -2.98
N VAL A 95 11.37 2.58 -4.02
CA VAL A 95 11.14 3.86 -4.67
C VAL A 95 10.18 3.64 -5.82
N THR A 96 9.08 4.38 -5.80
CA THR A 96 8.06 4.41 -6.84
C THR A 96 7.85 5.86 -7.31
N ARG A 97 7.10 6.06 -8.40
CA ARG A 97 6.77 7.39 -8.91
C ARG A 97 5.27 7.53 -9.07
N THR A 98 4.77 8.70 -8.67
CA THR A 98 3.41 9.11 -9.00
C THR A 98 3.26 9.25 -10.52
N ARG A 99 2.03 9.36 -10.99
CA ARG A 99 1.74 9.70 -12.39
C ARG A 99 2.42 11.00 -12.85
N THR A 100 2.57 11.99 -11.96
CA THR A 100 3.26 13.26 -12.22
C THR A 100 4.79 13.13 -12.22
N GLY A 101 5.33 11.93 -11.99
CA GLY A 101 6.77 11.65 -11.95
C GLY A 101 7.44 11.92 -10.60
N THR A 102 6.71 12.38 -9.59
CA THR A 102 7.23 12.61 -8.23
C THR A 102 7.63 11.29 -7.59
N ALA A 103 8.87 11.20 -7.11
CA ALA A 103 9.33 10.01 -6.40
C ALA A 103 8.68 9.89 -5.02
N ARG A 104 8.28 8.67 -4.67
CA ARG A 104 7.70 8.29 -3.38
C ARG A 104 8.40 7.05 -2.87
N THR A 105 8.56 6.96 -1.55
CA THR A 105 9.24 5.82 -0.93
C THR A 105 8.28 5.01 -0.05
N VAL A 106 8.42 3.69 -0.11
CA VAL A 106 7.72 2.75 0.79
C VAL A 106 8.76 1.96 1.55
N GLY A 107 8.72 2.05 2.87
CA GLY A 107 9.54 1.23 3.77
C GLY A 107 8.74 0.09 4.39
N ALA A 108 9.45 -0.80 5.06
CA ALA A 108 8.86 -1.79 5.94
C ALA A 108 9.63 -1.81 7.27
N SER A 109 8.91 -1.84 8.38
CA SER A 109 9.51 -2.00 9.71
C SER A 109 8.49 -2.57 10.68
N ARG A 110 8.92 -3.38 11.64
CA ARG A 110 8.05 -3.91 12.72
C ARG A 110 6.77 -4.54 12.17
N ARG A 111 6.92 -5.35 11.12
CA ARG A 111 5.83 -6.01 10.42
C ARG A 111 4.76 -5.09 9.80
N ARG A 112 5.09 -3.84 9.48
CA ARG A 112 4.18 -2.92 8.77
C ARG A 112 4.85 -2.26 7.58
N PHE A 113 4.07 -1.97 6.56
CA PHE A 113 4.46 -1.11 5.45
C PHE A 113 4.18 0.35 5.81
N ILE A 114 5.13 1.22 5.51
CA ILE A 114 5.07 2.64 5.87
C ILE A 114 5.36 3.47 4.63
N TRP A 115 4.52 4.46 4.37
CA TRP A 115 4.71 5.44 3.31
C TRP A 115 5.72 6.52 3.72
N ASP A 116 6.34 7.22 2.77
CA ASP A 116 7.34 8.27 3.06
C ASP A 116 6.82 9.42 3.94
N SER A 117 5.52 9.67 3.97
CA SER A 117 4.86 10.62 4.86
C SER A 117 4.70 10.12 6.30
N GLY A 118 5.07 8.88 6.59
CA GLY A 118 4.77 8.20 7.85
C GLY A 118 3.39 7.53 7.90
N LEU A 119 2.61 7.58 6.80
CA LEU A 119 1.32 6.91 6.73
C LEU A 119 1.49 5.40 6.82
N ASP A 120 0.78 4.79 7.77
CA ASP A 120 0.67 3.34 7.90
C ASP A 120 -0.16 2.77 6.75
N LEU A 121 0.45 1.87 5.97
CA LEU A 121 -0.19 1.27 4.81
C LEU A 121 -0.88 -0.05 5.16
N GLY A 122 -0.43 -0.75 6.21
CA GLY A 122 -0.95 -2.05 6.62
C GLY A 122 0.14 -3.05 7.02
N PRO A 123 -0.25 -4.24 7.48
CA PRO A 123 0.68 -5.29 7.91
C PRO A 123 1.40 -5.97 6.73
N LEU A 124 2.54 -6.64 6.97
CA LEU A 124 3.35 -7.28 5.91
C LEU A 124 2.69 -8.45 5.19
N ASP A 125 1.69 -9.08 5.81
CA ASP A 125 0.93 -10.18 5.21
C ASP A 125 -0.20 -9.70 4.27
N ALA A 126 -0.59 -8.43 4.36
CA ALA A 126 -1.62 -7.81 3.51
C ALA A 126 -1.04 -7.15 2.24
N VAL A 127 -0.09 -7.82 1.56
CA VAL A 127 0.64 -7.26 0.42
C VAL A 127 -0.28 -6.76 -0.69
N ASP A 128 -1.31 -7.52 -1.04
CA ASP A 128 -2.27 -7.17 -2.10
C ASP A 128 -3.06 -5.90 -1.77
N GLU A 129 -3.63 -5.82 -0.58
CA GLU A 129 -4.39 -4.66 -0.09
C GLU A 129 -3.52 -3.40 -0.05
N VAL A 130 -2.28 -3.55 0.44
CA VAL A 130 -1.28 -2.48 0.48
C VAL A 130 -0.92 -2.02 -0.93
N ALA A 131 -0.74 -2.94 -1.88
CA ALA A 131 -0.47 -2.60 -3.27
C ALA A 131 -1.62 -1.78 -3.90
N VAL A 132 -2.88 -2.15 -3.64
CA VAL A 132 -4.06 -1.39 -4.08
C VAL A 132 -4.07 0.02 -3.48
N LYS A 133 -3.78 0.14 -2.18
CA LYS A 133 -3.69 1.45 -1.50
C LYS A 133 -2.61 2.33 -2.13
N ILE A 134 -1.43 1.78 -2.37
CA ILE A 134 -0.31 2.50 -2.99
C ILE A 134 -0.65 2.93 -4.42
N VAL A 135 -1.21 2.05 -5.25
CA VAL A 135 -1.60 2.37 -6.64
C VAL A 135 -2.59 3.54 -6.70
N ARG A 136 -3.49 3.66 -5.72
CA ARG A 136 -4.35 4.84 -5.56
C ARG A 136 -3.57 6.08 -5.18
N LEU A 137 -2.68 6.00 -4.19
CA LEU A 137 -1.81 7.11 -3.77
C LEU A 137 -0.89 7.61 -4.90
N LEU A 138 -0.50 6.73 -5.82
CA LEU A 138 0.29 7.08 -6.99
C LEU A 138 -0.52 7.72 -8.12
N GLY A 139 -1.86 7.73 -8.00
CA GLY A 139 -2.77 8.19 -9.05
C GLY A 139 -2.79 7.25 -10.27
N LEU A 140 -2.53 5.96 -10.06
CA LEU A 140 -2.51 4.93 -11.11
C LEU A 140 -3.78 4.07 -11.10
N GLY A 141 -4.50 4.05 -9.98
CA GLY A 141 -5.77 3.34 -9.86
C GLY A 141 -6.95 4.15 -10.40
N LEU A 142 -8.00 3.45 -10.85
CA LEU A 142 -9.27 4.09 -11.22
C LEU A 142 -9.92 4.69 -9.96
N HIS A 143 -10.16 5.99 -9.96
CA HIS A 143 -10.82 6.68 -8.85
C HIS A 143 -12.26 6.16 -8.67
N PRO A 144 -12.75 5.89 -7.43
CA PRO A 144 -14.10 5.33 -7.23
C PRO A 144 -15.22 6.16 -7.86
N GLN A 145 -15.09 7.49 -7.82
CA GLN A 145 -16.00 8.44 -8.41
C GLN A 145 -15.94 8.37 -9.94
N LEU A 146 -14.76 8.14 -10.53
CA LEU A 146 -14.61 7.88 -11.97
C LEU A 146 -15.29 6.57 -12.37
N ALA A 147 -15.16 5.52 -11.55
CA ALA A 147 -15.86 4.26 -11.75
C ALA A 147 -17.38 4.42 -11.65
N ALA A 148 -17.86 5.28 -10.74
CA ALA A 148 -19.27 5.59 -10.61
C ALA A 148 -19.81 6.37 -11.82
N LEU A 149 -19.07 7.37 -12.30
CA LEU A 149 -19.40 8.11 -13.52
C LEU A 149 -19.42 7.18 -14.74
N ALA A 150 -18.43 6.30 -14.88
CA ALA A 150 -18.36 5.29 -15.94
C ALA A 150 -19.61 4.42 -15.99
N ARG A 151 -20.04 3.89 -14.84
CA ARG A 151 -21.28 3.09 -14.74
C ARG A 151 -22.51 3.88 -15.18
N ARG A 152 -22.64 5.13 -14.76
CA ARG A 152 -23.79 5.99 -15.13
C ARG A 152 -23.82 6.27 -16.63
N MET A 153 -22.68 6.59 -17.24
CA MET A 153 -22.59 6.82 -18.68
C MET A 153 -22.95 5.55 -19.47
N GLY A 154 -22.50 4.37 -19.00
CA GLY A 154 -22.88 3.08 -19.59
C GLY A 154 -24.39 2.81 -19.51
N VAL A 155 -25.02 3.06 -18.35
CA VAL A 155 -26.49 2.95 -18.18
C VAL A 155 -27.24 3.86 -19.15
N ARG A 156 -26.68 5.02 -19.49
CA ARG A 156 -27.25 5.97 -20.44
C ARG A 156 -27.01 5.62 -21.92
N GLY A 157 -26.35 4.49 -22.18
CA GLY A 157 -26.13 3.96 -23.53
C GLY A 157 -24.85 4.46 -24.22
N TYR A 158 -23.96 5.14 -23.50
CA TYR A 158 -22.64 5.50 -24.05
C TYR A 158 -21.66 4.32 -23.95
N ARG A 159 -20.76 4.21 -24.92
CA ARG A 159 -19.63 3.27 -24.81
C ARG A 159 -18.61 3.85 -23.84
N VAL A 160 -18.20 3.05 -22.86
CA VAL A 160 -17.21 3.46 -21.86
C VAL A 160 -16.07 2.47 -21.81
N ASP A 161 -14.88 2.94 -22.18
CA ASP A 161 -13.64 2.19 -22.03
C ASP A 161 -12.95 2.62 -20.74
N ILE A 162 -12.76 1.67 -19.83
CA ILE A 162 -12.10 1.92 -18.54
C ILE A 162 -10.61 1.60 -18.69
N GLY A 163 -9.76 2.61 -18.60
CA GLY A 163 -8.30 2.47 -18.65
C GLY A 163 -7.69 3.24 -17.49
N ALA A 164 -7.48 2.59 -16.34
CA ALA A 164 -6.97 3.27 -15.14
C ALA A 164 -5.70 4.09 -15.46
N PRO A 165 -5.61 5.35 -14.98
CA PRO A 165 -6.49 6.02 -14.01
C PRO A 165 -7.67 6.79 -14.62
N GLU A 166 -7.99 6.57 -15.89
CA GLU A 166 -8.97 7.34 -16.65
C GLU A 166 -10.11 6.49 -17.22
N ILE A 167 -11.16 7.15 -17.70
CA ILE A 167 -12.17 6.53 -18.55
C ILE A 167 -12.26 7.28 -19.86
N THR A 168 -12.60 6.58 -20.94
CA THR A 168 -12.96 7.20 -22.21
C THR A 168 -14.42 6.92 -22.49
N VAL A 169 -15.19 7.99 -22.66
CA VAL A 169 -16.62 7.88 -22.99
C VAL A 169 -16.82 8.30 -24.43
N THR A 170 -17.49 7.44 -25.21
CA THR A 170 -17.72 7.64 -26.63
C THR A 170 -19.21 7.63 -26.94
N ALA A 171 -19.65 8.59 -27.76
CA ALA A 171 -20.99 8.62 -28.32
C ALA A 171 -21.01 7.91 -29.68
N ASP A 172 -21.83 6.87 -29.79
CA ASP A 172 -22.13 6.22 -31.07
C ASP A 172 -23.31 6.96 -31.70
N GLY A 173 -23.07 7.74 -32.75
CA GLY A 173 -24.07 8.62 -33.33
C GLY A 173 -23.90 8.84 -34.82
N GLY A 174 -23.91 7.77 -35.63
CA GLY A 174 -24.05 7.79 -37.10
C GLY A 174 -22.99 8.55 -37.92
N GLY A 175 -22.12 9.34 -37.29
CA GLY A 175 -20.99 10.08 -37.85
C GLY A 175 -19.69 9.79 -37.08
N THR A 176 -18.68 10.65 -37.21
CA THR A 176 -17.38 10.46 -36.55
C THR A 176 -17.56 10.31 -35.04
N PRO A 177 -17.16 9.17 -34.44
CA PRO A 177 -17.30 8.95 -33.00
C PRO A 177 -16.59 10.05 -32.22
N ARG A 178 -17.31 10.72 -31.32
CA ARG A 178 -16.71 11.68 -30.40
C ARG A 178 -16.40 10.96 -29.10
N ALA A 179 -15.12 10.95 -28.75
CA ALA A 179 -14.61 10.39 -27.51
C ALA A 179 -14.14 11.51 -26.59
N VAL A 180 -14.49 11.43 -25.31
CA VAL A 180 -13.96 12.30 -24.27
C VAL A 180 -13.33 11.45 -23.20
N ARG A 181 -12.03 11.66 -23.00
CA ARG A 181 -11.24 11.03 -21.95
C ARG A 181 -11.30 11.88 -20.68
N ILE A 182 -11.55 11.22 -19.56
CA ILE A 182 -11.88 11.83 -18.26
C ILE A 182 -10.95 11.27 -17.19
N THR A 183 -10.34 12.16 -16.42
CA THR A 183 -9.58 11.83 -15.20
C THR A 183 -10.28 12.38 -13.97
N CYS A 184 -9.85 11.95 -12.77
CA CYS A 184 -10.32 12.49 -11.50
C CYS A 184 -9.10 12.85 -10.66
N GLU A 185 -8.95 14.14 -10.37
CA GLU A 185 -7.73 14.70 -9.79
C GLU A 185 -8.05 15.92 -8.92
N ALA A 186 -7.26 16.14 -7.88
CA ALA A 186 -7.34 17.32 -7.02
C ALA A 186 -7.19 18.62 -7.82
N ARG A 187 -8.05 19.60 -7.54
CA ARG A 187 -7.98 20.93 -8.13
C ARG A 187 -7.16 21.87 -7.22
N PRO A 188 -6.02 22.43 -7.69
CA PRO A 188 -5.14 23.24 -6.85
C PRO A 188 -5.79 24.48 -6.22
N THR A 189 -6.82 25.03 -6.87
CA THR A 189 -7.50 26.26 -6.42
C THR A 189 -8.64 26.00 -5.44
N ASP A 190 -8.87 24.75 -5.04
CA ASP A 190 -10.11 24.33 -4.38
C ASP A 190 -9.86 23.37 -3.20
N GLU A 191 -8.93 23.75 -2.31
CA GLU A 191 -8.58 23.01 -1.09
C GLU A 191 -8.21 21.53 -1.36
N ASP A 192 -7.59 21.25 -2.51
CA ASP A 192 -7.24 19.90 -2.97
C ASP A 192 -8.44 18.93 -3.08
N ARG A 193 -9.67 19.45 -3.23
CA ARG A 193 -10.84 18.62 -3.55
C ARG A 193 -10.67 17.99 -4.92
N ASP A 194 -11.12 16.74 -5.05
CA ASP A 194 -11.07 16.02 -6.32
C ASP A 194 -12.13 16.56 -7.29
N TRP A 195 -11.75 16.72 -8.54
CA TRP A 195 -12.61 17.14 -9.65
C TRP A 195 -12.50 16.16 -10.81
N PHE A 196 -13.56 16.09 -11.62
CA PHE A 196 -13.50 15.45 -12.93
C PHE A 196 -12.89 16.41 -13.95
N TRP A 197 -11.95 15.92 -14.75
CA TRP A 197 -11.25 16.69 -15.77
C TRP A 197 -11.40 16.04 -17.12
N THR A 198 -11.56 16.84 -18.16
CA THR A 198 -11.37 16.35 -19.54
C THR A 198 -9.89 16.27 -19.88
N HIS A 199 -9.53 15.45 -20.87
CA HIS A 199 -8.19 15.43 -21.46
C HIS A 199 -7.74 16.75 -22.11
N TRP A 200 -8.63 17.76 -22.22
CA TRP A 200 -8.28 19.12 -22.64
C TRP A 200 -7.80 19.99 -21.48
N GLY A 201 -7.86 19.50 -20.24
CA GLY A 201 -7.50 20.26 -19.05
C GLY A 201 -8.66 21.09 -18.48
N ASP A 202 -9.87 20.93 -19.02
CA ASP A 202 -11.05 21.63 -18.51
C ASP A 202 -11.71 20.86 -17.35
N PRO A 203 -11.94 21.51 -16.19
CA PRO A 203 -12.69 20.91 -15.10
C PRO A 203 -14.17 20.80 -15.48
N ILE A 204 -14.81 19.69 -15.10
CA ILE A 204 -16.20 19.38 -15.41
C ILE A 204 -17.08 19.69 -14.20
N ALA A 205 -16.83 19.00 -13.10
CA ALA A 205 -17.54 19.12 -11.82
C ALA A 205 -16.68 18.55 -10.70
N GLU A 206 -16.98 18.91 -9.45
CA GLU A 206 -16.40 18.28 -8.26
C GLU A 206 -16.70 16.76 -8.29
N ALA A 207 -15.76 15.92 -7.86
CA ALA A 207 -15.85 14.46 -8.00
C ALA A 207 -17.05 13.86 -7.27
N MET A 208 -17.57 14.54 -6.24
CA MET A 208 -18.77 14.14 -5.52
C MET A 208 -20.07 14.47 -6.28
N ASP A 209 -20.05 15.43 -7.20
CA ASP A 209 -21.18 15.77 -8.08
C ASP A 209 -21.15 14.96 -9.38
N ILE A 210 -21.36 13.64 -9.24
CA ILE A 210 -21.35 12.70 -10.36
C ILE A 210 -22.48 13.03 -11.36
N THR A 211 -23.62 13.53 -10.88
CA THR A 211 -24.77 13.86 -11.75
C THR A 211 -24.47 15.11 -12.57
N GLY A 212 -23.90 16.16 -11.96
CA GLY A 212 -23.44 17.34 -12.69
C GLY A 212 -22.37 16.99 -13.72
N ALA A 213 -21.41 16.15 -13.34
CA ALA A 213 -20.39 15.65 -14.27
C ALA A 213 -20.98 14.92 -15.48
N GLU A 214 -21.98 14.06 -15.26
CA GLU A 214 -22.71 13.35 -16.31
C GLU A 214 -23.38 14.32 -17.29
N VAL A 215 -24.10 15.33 -16.78
CA VAL A 215 -24.82 16.32 -17.61
C VAL A 215 -23.86 17.09 -18.51
N VAL A 216 -22.75 17.59 -17.95
CA VAL A 216 -21.73 18.32 -18.71
C VAL A 216 -21.10 17.42 -19.77
N LEU A 217 -20.79 16.17 -19.43
CA LEU A 217 -20.18 15.21 -20.35
C LEU A 217 -21.11 14.87 -21.52
N VAL A 218 -22.41 14.70 -21.26
CA VAL A 218 -23.43 14.54 -22.31
C VAL A 218 -23.46 15.76 -23.23
N GLY A 219 -23.37 16.98 -22.68
CA GLY A 219 -23.28 18.21 -23.47
C GLY A 219 -22.04 18.23 -24.36
N LEU A 220 -20.87 17.83 -23.82
CA LEU A 220 -19.62 17.75 -24.58
C LEU A 220 -19.70 16.72 -25.71
N LEU A 221 -20.35 15.58 -25.47
CA LEU A 221 -20.47 14.51 -26.47
C LEU A 221 -21.48 14.84 -27.58
N THR A 222 -22.47 15.69 -27.32
CA THR A 222 -23.56 16.02 -28.26
C THR A 222 -23.34 17.31 -29.04
N ALA A 223 -22.46 18.20 -28.57
CA ALA A 223 -22.15 19.45 -29.27
C ALA A 223 -21.62 19.16 -30.69
N ARG A 224 -22.40 19.57 -31.71
CA ARG A 224 -21.97 19.60 -33.11
C ARG A 224 -20.97 20.74 -33.30
N ARG A 225 -19.85 20.49 -33.96
CA ARG A 225 -19.03 21.56 -34.53
C ARG A 225 -19.70 22.10 -35.78
#